data_AF-A0A354BII4-F1
#
_entry.id   AF-A0A354BII4-F1
#
_cell.length_a   1.000
_cell.length_b   1.000
_cell.length_c   1.000
_cell.angle_alpha   90.00
_cell.angle_beta   90.00
_cell.angle_gamma   90.00
#
_symmetry.space_group_name_H-M   'P 1'
#
loop_
_entity.id
_entity.type
_entity.pdbx_description
1 polymer ?
#
loop_
_entity_poly.entity_id
_entity_poly.type
_entity_poly.pdbx_seq_one_letter_code
_entity_poly.pdbx_strand_id
1 'polypeptide(L)'
;QLVRPALQKMGGCRTYGRPVLQAIFQETFSKRTDRRHFLRGILTREEGVFKVRTTGDQGSGILTSMVKANCLIDVPIEIERLNPGDGVTVQLLSGEAWPTTTARPHSGEQRLSCC
;
A
#
# COMPACT_ATOMS: atom_id res chain seq x y z
N GLN A 1 -4.94 -8.13 5.04
CA GLN A 1 -3.69 -8.06 5.80
C GLN A 1 -3.08 -9.41 6.13
N LEU A 2 -3.84 -10.36 6.70
CA LEU A 2 -3.29 -11.61 7.25
C LEU A 2 -3.27 -12.80 6.28
N VAL A 3 -4.36 -13.02 5.54
CA VAL A 3 -4.56 -14.25 4.76
C VAL A 3 -3.58 -14.36 3.60
N ARG A 4 -3.42 -13.29 2.80
CA ARG A 4 -2.51 -13.27 1.64
C ARG A 4 -1.06 -13.67 2.00
N PRO A 5 -0.38 -13.04 2.98
CA PRO A 5 0.98 -13.44 3.32
C PRO A 5 1.06 -14.86 3.91
N ALA A 6 0.04 -15.31 4.66
CA ALA A 6 -0.01 -16.69 5.17
C ALA A 6 -0.06 -17.71 4.02
N LEU A 7 -0.94 -17.49 3.04
CA LEU A 7 -1.04 -18.35 1.85
C LEU A 7 0.24 -18.31 1.00
N GLN A 8 0.84 -17.14 0.80
CA GLN A 8 2.12 -17.02 0.08
C GLN A 8 3.24 -17.80 0.77
N LYS A 9 3.32 -17.72 2.10
CA LYS A 9 4.29 -18.48 2.90
C LYS A 9 4.05 -19.99 2.78
N MET A 10 2.80 -20.44 2.89
CA MET A 10 2.44 -21.85 2.72
C MET A 10 2.72 -22.37 1.30
N GLY A 11 2.60 -21.51 0.27
CA GLY A 11 2.96 -21.82 -1.12
C GLY A 11 4.45 -21.77 -1.43
N GLY A 12 5.32 -21.56 -0.43
CA GLY A 12 6.78 -21.57 -0.61
C GLY A 12 7.39 -20.25 -1.11
N CYS A 13 6.62 -19.15 -1.19
CA CYS A 13 7.18 -17.84 -1.55
C CYS A 13 8.08 -17.31 -0.42
N ARG A 14 9.29 -16.84 -0.80
CA ARG A 14 10.25 -16.24 0.14
C ARG A 14 10.00 -14.75 0.43
N THR A 15 9.31 -14.07 -0.48
CA THR A 15 8.88 -12.68 -0.32
C THR A 15 7.38 -12.64 -0.20
N TYR A 16 6.88 -12.06 0.90
CA TYR A 16 5.47 -12.00 1.22
C TYR A 16 5.12 -10.62 1.78
N GLY A 17 3.91 -10.17 1.50
CA GLY A 17 3.45 -8.83 1.88
C GLY A 17 3.01 -8.00 0.68
N ARG A 18 2.35 -6.89 0.98
CA ARG A 18 1.95 -5.91 -0.04
C ARG A 18 3.06 -4.88 -0.19
N PRO A 19 3.33 -4.38 -1.42
CA PRO A 19 4.21 -3.23 -1.60
C PRO A 19 3.70 -2.05 -0.79
N VAL A 20 4.64 -1.33 -0.19
CA VAL A 20 4.39 -0.16 0.67
C VAL A 20 5.12 1.04 0.07
N LEU A 21 4.48 2.20 0.09
CA LEU A 21 5.06 3.47 -0.39
C LEU A 21 4.63 4.64 0.50
N GLN A 22 5.33 5.76 0.39
CA GLN A 22 4.96 7.03 1.02
C GLN A 22 4.13 7.87 0.07
N ALA A 23 3.05 8.47 0.57
CA ALA A 23 2.18 9.35 -0.17
C ALA A 23 1.79 10.56 0.68
N ILE A 24 1.42 11.66 0.03
CA ILE A 24 0.92 12.87 0.69
C ILE A 24 -0.58 12.74 0.87
N PHE A 25 -1.05 12.77 2.11
CA PHE A 25 -2.47 12.76 2.44
C PHE A 25 -3.13 14.07 2.00
N GLN A 26 -4.29 13.99 1.34
CA GLN A 26 -4.95 15.15 0.74
C GLN A 26 -6.18 15.64 1.52
N GLU A 27 -6.55 14.94 2.59
CA GLU A 27 -7.79 15.18 3.33
C GLU A 27 -7.49 15.42 4.81
N THR A 28 -8.53 15.76 5.58
CA THR A 28 -8.43 15.77 7.05
C THR A 28 -9.10 14.52 7.58
N PHE A 29 -8.42 13.79 8.47
CA PHE A 29 -8.96 12.61 9.13
C PHE A 29 -8.65 12.68 10.62
N SER A 30 -9.59 12.24 11.46
CA SER A 30 -9.34 12.08 12.88
C SER A 30 -9.98 10.81 13.40
N LYS A 31 -9.34 10.19 14.38
CA LYS A 31 -9.84 9.00 15.09
C LYS A 31 -9.50 9.11 16.56
N ARG A 32 -10.11 8.27 17.39
CA ARG A 32 -9.62 8.02 18.74
C ARG A 32 -8.35 7.17 18.67
N THR A 33 -7.49 7.33 19.66
CA THR A 33 -6.22 6.58 19.80
C THR A 33 -6.48 5.19 20.42
N ASP A 34 -7.45 4.44 19.88
CA ASP A 34 -7.86 3.13 20.40
C ASP A 34 -7.18 1.97 19.65
N ARG A 35 -7.01 2.14 18.34
CA ARG A 35 -6.43 1.12 17.46
C ARG A 35 -5.75 1.72 16.25
N ARG A 36 -5.01 0.87 15.54
CA ARG A 36 -4.49 1.13 14.19
C ARG A 36 -5.61 1.00 13.18
N HIS A 37 -5.70 1.95 12.26
CA HIS A 37 -6.73 1.96 11.22
C HIS A 37 -6.09 1.73 9.84
N PHE A 38 -6.75 0.90 9.04
CA PHE A 38 -6.45 0.75 7.62
C PHE A 38 -7.56 1.40 6.82
N LEU A 39 -7.37 2.64 6.39
CA LEU A 39 -8.37 3.36 5.61
C LEU A 39 -8.29 2.92 4.15
N ARG A 40 -9.43 2.83 3.49
CA ARG A 40 -9.50 2.61 2.05
C ARG A 40 -9.16 3.89 1.31
N GLY A 41 -8.15 3.83 0.47
CA GLY A 41 -7.63 4.98 -0.23
C GLY A 41 -7.60 4.81 -1.76
N ILE A 42 -7.62 5.95 -2.42
CA ILE A 42 -7.31 6.11 -3.84
C ILE A 42 -5.97 6.85 -3.91
N LEU A 43 -4.94 6.12 -4.29
CA LEU A 43 -3.61 6.63 -4.59
C LEU A 43 -3.59 7.13 -6.03
N THR A 44 -3.12 8.36 -6.21
CA THR A 44 -2.82 8.97 -7.51
C THR A 44 -1.36 9.38 -7.56
N ARG A 45 -0.83 9.53 -8.77
CA ARG A 45 0.50 10.07 -9.01
C ARG A 45 0.36 11.31 -9.87
N GLU A 46 0.73 12.46 -9.33
CA GLU A 46 0.66 13.77 -9.98
C GLU A 46 2.03 14.43 -9.91
N GLU A 47 2.56 14.88 -11.05
CA GLU A 47 3.86 15.57 -11.12
C GLU A 47 5.02 14.78 -10.48
N GLY A 48 4.93 13.44 -10.52
CA GLY A 48 5.92 12.55 -9.91
C GLY A 48 5.71 12.29 -8.41
N VAL A 49 4.79 13.01 -7.76
CA VAL A 49 4.47 12.87 -6.33
C VAL A 49 3.27 11.96 -6.14
N PHE A 50 3.36 11.05 -5.15
CA PHE A 50 2.25 10.20 -4.75
C PHE A 50 1.33 10.96 -3.80
N LYS A 51 0.05 11.02 -4.15
CA LYS A 51 -1.01 11.66 -3.35
C LYS A 51 -2.08 10.63 -3.04
N VAL A 52 -2.65 10.69 -1.83
CA VAL A 52 -3.68 9.74 -1.42
C VAL A 52 -4.84 10.45 -0.75
N ARG A 53 -6.04 10.01 -1.10
CA ARG A 53 -7.31 10.42 -0.50
C ARG A 53 -8.12 9.19 -0.10
N THR A 54 -9.08 9.35 0.81
CA THR A 54 -9.98 8.26 1.16
C THR A 54 -11.00 7.99 0.05
N THR A 55 -11.69 6.85 0.13
CA THR A 55 -12.81 6.53 -0.77
C THR A 55 -14.13 7.21 -0.36
N GLY A 56 -14.10 8.14 0.60
CA GLY A 56 -15.27 8.60 1.35
C GLY A 56 -15.55 7.69 2.55
N ASP A 57 -16.82 7.36 2.79
CA ASP A 57 -17.26 6.64 3.98
C ASP A 57 -16.47 5.36 4.27
N GLN A 58 -15.97 5.26 5.50
CA GLN A 58 -15.13 4.17 5.98
C GLN A 58 -15.91 3.16 6.85
N GLY A 59 -17.23 3.10 6.76
CA GLY A 59 -18.02 2.06 7.41
C GLY A 59 -17.58 0.66 6.98
N SER A 60 -17.55 -0.30 7.90
CA SER A 60 -17.14 -1.69 7.60
C SER A 60 -18.13 -2.41 6.67
N GLY A 61 -19.42 -2.04 6.71
CA GLY A 61 -20.46 -2.60 5.83
C GLY A 61 -20.47 -2.01 4.41
N ILE A 62 -19.64 -1.02 4.11
CA ILE A 62 -19.67 -0.31 2.83
C ILE A 62 -18.74 -1.00 1.84
N LEU A 63 -19.22 -2.05 1.16
CA LEU A 63 -18.38 -2.80 0.21
C LEU A 63 -17.93 -1.97 -1.00
N THR A 64 -18.73 -0.98 -1.41
CA THR A 64 -18.38 -0.06 -2.51
C THR A 64 -17.07 0.69 -2.27
N SER A 65 -16.74 0.96 -1.01
CA SER A 65 -15.47 1.59 -0.62
C SER A 65 -14.27 0.66 -0.85
N MET A 66 -14.43 -0.67 -0.75
CA MET A 66 -13.35 -1.62 -1.04
C MET A 66 -13.10 -1.75 -2.54
N VAL A 67 -14.17 -1.71 -3.35
CA VAL A 67 -14.07 -1.80 -4.82
C VAL A 67 -13.39 -0.56 -5.40
N LYS A 68 -13.68 0.62 -4.85
CA LYS A 68 -13.06 1.88 -5.30
C LYS A 68 -11.60 2.04 -4.83
N ALA A 69 -11.20 1.34 -3.79
CA ALA A 69 -9.87 1.50 -3.20
C ALA A 69 -8.80 0.78 -4.03
N ASN A 70 -7.69 1.46 -4.30
CA ASN A 70 -6.49 0.86 -4.89
C ASN A 70 -5.34 0.69 -3.86
N CYS A 71 -5.50 1.26 -2.66
CA CYS A 71 -4.54 1.17 -1.57
C CYS A 71 -5.24 1.16 -0.20
N LEU A 72 -4.48 0.76 0.82
CA LEU A 72 -4.82 0.91 2.22
C LEU A 72 -3.89 1.94 2.85
N ILE A 73 -4.45 3.01 3.41
CA ILE A 73 -3.72 4.02 4.17
C ILE A 73 -3.53 3.48 5.58
N ASP A 74 -2.28 3.40 5.99
CA ASP A 74 -1.87 2.87 7.27
C ASP A 74 -1.81 4.00 8.31
N VAL A 75 -2.76 4.01 9.24
CA VAL A 75 -2.84 5.01 10.31
C VAL A 75 -2.48 4.32 11.63
N PRO A 76 -1.26 4.55 12.14
CA PRO A 76 -0.79 3.97 13.40
C PRO A 76 -1.69 4.31 14.58
N ILE A 77 -1.53 3.59 15.68
CA ILE A 77 -2.36 3.81 16.87
C ILE A 77 -2.11 5.20 17.45
N GLU A 78 -0.86 5.67 17.43
CA GLU A 78 -0.35 6.92 18.00
C GLU A 78 -0.87 8.16 17.26
N ILE A 79 -1.29 8.01 16.01
CA ILE A 79 -1.77 9.11 15.18
C ILE A 79 -3.26 9.32 15.40
N GLU A 80 -3.61 10.44 16.03
CA GLU A 80 -4.99 10.84 16.26
C GLU A 80 -5.59 11.58 15.07
N ARG A 81 -4.78 12.43 14.42
CA ARG A 81 -5.21 13.30 13.32
C ARG A 81 -4.21 13.26 12.18
N LEU A 82 -4.74 13.29 10.97
CA LEU A 82 -4.02 13.53 9.72
C LEU A 82 -4.60 14.78 9.08
N ASN A 83 -3.71 15.64 8.57
CA ASN A 83 -4.05 16.86 7.85
C ASN A 83 -3.59 16.76 6.39
N PRO A 84 -4.15 17.58 5.50
CA PRO A 84 -3.65 17.69 4.13
C PRO A 84 -2.17 18.11 4.14
N GLY A 85 -1.36 17.39 3.38
CA GLY A 85 0.10 17.58 3.34
C GLY A 85 0.89 16.57 4.17
N ASP A 86 0.24 15.85 5.10
CA ASP A 86 0.94 14.88 5.94
C ASP A 86 1.43 13.67 5.12
N GLY A 87 2.66 13.24 5.42
CA GLY A 87 3.22 12.02 4.84
C GLY A 87 2.60 10.79 5.49
N VAL A 88 1.97 9.93 4.69
CA VAL A 88 1.35 8.68 5.15
C VAL A 88 1.90 7.49 4.39
N THR A 89 1.96 6.38 5.10
CA THR A 89 2.35 5.10 4.54
C THR A 89 1.12 4.42 3.94
N VAL A 90 1.22 3.94 2.70
CA VAL A 90 0.12 3.24 2.02
C VAL A 90 0.57 1.87 1.52
N GLN A 91 -0.33 0.89 1.61
CA GLN A 91 -0.13 -0.47 1.13
C GLN A 91 -0.98 -0.72 -0.11
N LEU A 92 -0.38 -1.22 -1.18
CA LEU A 92 -1.09 -1.38 -2.45
C LEU A 92 -2.03 -2.58 -2.46
N LEU A 93 -3.24 -2.37 -2.98
CA LEU A 93 -4.26 -3.40 -3.11
C LEU A 93 -4.14 -4.19 -4.40
N SER A 94 -3.98 -3.49 -5.52
CA SER A 94 -3.89 -4.06 -6.87
C SER A 94 -2.44 -4.31 -7.29
N GLY A 95 -2.20 -5.44 -7.96
CA GLY A 95 -0.87 -5.83 -8.44
C GLY A 95 -0.37 -5.03 -9.66
N GLU A 96 -1.17 -4.15 -10.23
CA GLU A 96 -0.90 -3.45 -11.50
C GLU A 96 -0.80 -1.92 -11.38
N ALA A 97 -0.48 -1.39 -10.20
CA ALA A 97 -0.34 0.05 -10.04
C ALA A 97 1.06 0.59 -10.41
N TRP A 98 1.77 0.01 -11.39
CA TRP A 98 2.80 0.70 -12.17
C TRP A 98 3.01 0.05 -13.56
N PRO A 99 3.28 0.86 -14.60
CA PRO A 99 4.04 0.39 -15.74
C PRO A 99 5.47 0.07 -15.29
N THR A 100 6.00 -1.06 -15.76
CA THR A 100 7.38 -1.51 -15.68
C THR A 100 8.40 -0.37 -15.61
N THR A 101 8.94 -0.10 -14.42
CA THR A 101 10.33 0.34 -14.28
C THR A 101 10.88 -0.29 -13.00
N THR A 102 10.83 -1.61 -12.93
CA THR A 102 11.91 -2.33 -12.26
C THR A 102 13.02 -2.38 -13.29
N ALA A 103 13.92 -1.40 -13.23
CA ALA A 103 15.26 -1.59 -13.78
C ALA A 103 15.78 -2.89 -13.17
N ARG A 104 15.83 -3.96 -13.96
CA ARG A 104 16.64 -5.13 -13.62
C ARG A 104 18.08 -4.63 -13.69
N PRO A 105 18.89 -4.67 -12.62
CA PRO A 105 20.32 -4.66 -12.83
C PRO A 105 20.65 -5.98 -13.53
N HIS A 106 20.85 -5.89 -14.84
CA HIS A 106 21.59 -6.89 -15.58
C HIS A 106 23.01 -6.91 -15.01
N SER A 107 23.31 -7.93 -14.22
CA SER A 107 24.65 -8.50 -14.08
C SER A 107 24.38 -10.01 -14.17
N GLY A 108 24.77 -10.73 -15.22
CA GLY A 108 26.18 -10.89 -15.62
C GLY A 108 26.87 -11.49 -14.40
N GLU A 109 26.88 -12.80 -14.19
CA GLU A 109 27.76 -13.68 -14.95
C GLU A 109 27.27 -15.14 -14.86
N GLN A 110 27.12 -15.77 -16.02
CA GLN A 110 27.17 -17.22 -16.13
C GLN A 110 28.60 -17.67 -15.86
N ARG A 111 28.79 -18.63 -14.96
CA ARG A 111 29.92 -19.55 -15.09
C ARG A 111 29.41 -20.99 -14.99
N LEU A 112 29.08 -21.51 -16.17
CA LEU A 112 29.26 -22.92 -16.47
C LEU A 112 30.72 -23.26 -16.14
N SER A 113 30.93 -24.24 -15.27
CA SER A 113 32.13 -25.06 -15.32
C SER A 113 31.68 -26.50 -15.34
N CYS A 114 31.74 -27.10 -16.53
CA CYS A 114 31.89 -28.53 -16.68
C CYS A 114 33.10 -29.00 -15.87
N CYS A 115 32.92 -30.09 -15.13
CA CYS A 115 33.73 -31.30 -15.12
C CYS A 115 32.92 -32.38 -14.40
#